data_AF-A0A2S9AU45-F1
#
_entry.id   AF-A0A2S9AU45-F1
#
_cell.length_a   1.000
_cell.length_b   1.000
_cell.length_c   1.000
_cell.angle_alpha   90.00
_cell.angle_beta   90.00
_cell.angle_gamma   90.00
#
_symmetry.space_group_name_H-M   'P 1'
#
loop_
_entity.id
_entity.type
_entity.pdbx_description
1 polymer ?
#
loop_
_entity_poly.entity_id
_entity_poly.type
_entity_poly.pdbx_seq_one_letter_code
_entity_poly.pdbx_strand_id
1 'polypeptide(L)' 'MRSLILEMPNGRELVDELDVATELMMSIPIELVGGEAWQAAFARQQQAFKQWRSYLLCKATHPILGGMRKSA' A
#
# COMPACT_ATOMS: atom_id res chain seq x y z
N MET A 1 -19.79 16.41 16.59
CA MET A 1 -19.11 15.99 15.34
C MET A 1 -17.96 15.09 15.74
N ARG A 2 -18.06 13.78 15.49
CA ARG A 2 -16.94 12.85 15.72
C ARG A 2 -15.82 13.26 14.77
N SER A 3 -14.68 13.68 15.33
CA SER A 3 -13.45 13.82 14.57
C SER A 3 -13.22 12.50 13.84
N LEU A 4 -13.36 12.52 12.52
CA LEU A 4 -12.88 11.47 11.63
C LEU A 4 -11.36 11.44 11.83
N ILE A 5 -10.91 10.70 12.84
CA ILE A 5 -9.57 10.13 12.83
C ILE A 5 -9.64 9.21 11.63
N LEU A 6 -9.30 9.76 10.46
CA LEU A 6 -9.06 8.99 9.26
C LEU A 6 -8.00 7.99 9.71
N GLU A 7 -8.39 6.75 9.96
CA GLU A 7 -7.43 5.70 10.29
C GLU A 7 -6.52 5.60 9.08
N MET A 8 -5.39 6.29 9.16
CA MET A 8 -4.37 6.20 8.13
C MET A 8 -3.97 4.73 8.11
N PRO A 9 -4.08 4.04 6.97
CA PRO A 9 -3.68 2.66 6.89
C PRO A 9 -2.23 2.54 7.36
N ASN A 10 -1.96 1.51 8.15
CA ASN A 10 -0.65 1.26 8.70
C ASN A 10 0.32 0.93 7.55
N GLY A 11 1.42 1.68 7.45
CA GLY A 11 2.40 1.46 6.39
C GLY A 11 2.96 0.04 6.38
N ARG A 12 3.03 -0.63 7.54
CA ARG A 12 3.47 -2.03 7.64
C ARG A 12 2.48 -2.99 6.99
N GLU A 13 1.20 -2.87 7.32
CA GLU A 13 0.14 -3.72 6.74
C GLU A 13 0.05 -3.57 5.22
N LEU A 14 0.28 -2.36 4.70
CA LEU A 14 0.32 -2.11 3.25
C LEU A 14 1.49 -2.80 2.55
N VAL A 15 2.66 -2.87 3.21
CA VAL A 15 3.81 -3.61 2.70
C VAL A 15 3.57 -5.11 2.80
N ASP A 16 3.05 -5.59 3.93
CA ASP A 16 2.75 -7.02 4.12
C ASP A 16 1.74 -7.53 3.06
N GLU A 17 0.69 -6.75 2.74
CA GLU A 17 -0.25 -7.10 1.67
C GLU A 17 0.39 -7.07 0.27
N LEU A 18 1.32 -6.14 0.02
CA LEU A 18 2.07 -6.10 -1.24
C LEU A 18 2.97 -7.32 -1.40
N ASP A 19 3.63 -7.75 -0.33
CA ASP A 19 4.47 -8.94 -0.30
C ASP A 19 3.63 -10.19 -0.58
N VAL A 20 2.52 -10.38 0.13
CA VAL A 20 1.59 -11.51 -0.08
C VAL A 20 1.06 -11.54 -1.52
N ALA A 21 0.65 -10.40 -2.07
CA ALA A 21 0.16 -10.34 -3.44
C ALA A 21 1.25 -10.68 -4.47
N THR A 22 2.49 -10.30 -4.20
CA THR A 22 3.65 -10.62 -5.04
C THR A 22 4.01 -12.10 -4.95
N GLU A 23 4.03 -12.68 -3.75
CA GLU A 23 4.24 -14.11 -3.52
C GLU A 23 3.19 -14.95 -4.24
N LEU A 24 1.91 -14.57 -4.17
CA LEU A 24 0.84 -15.23 -4.90
C LEU A 24 1.08 -15.18 -6.41
N MET A 25 1.46 -14.03 -6.96
CA MET A 25 1.79 -13.92 -8.38
C MET A 25 3.01 -14.77 -8.77
N MET A 26 4.03 -14.88 -7.92
CA MET A 26 5.22 -15.70 -8.15
C MET A 26 4.99 -17.20 -7.95
N SER A 27 3.99 -17.59 -7.17
CA SER A 27 3.60 -18.98 -6.96
C SER A 27 2.91 -19.59 -8.19
N ILE A 28 2.48 -18.76 -9.15
CA ILE A 28 1.81 -19.22 -10.36
C ILE A 28 2.85 -19.79 -11.34
N PRO A 29 2.67 -21.04 -11.81
CA PRO A 29 3.51 -21.63 -12.83
C PRO A 29 3.63 -20.75 -14.07
N ILE A 30 4.82 -20.72 -14.68
CA ILE A 30 5.12 -19.85 -15.82
C ILE A 30 4.18 -20.11 -17.01
N GLU A 31 3.72 -21.35 -17.16
CA GLU A 31 2.79 -21.79 -18.21
C GLU A 31 1.39 -21.17 -18.06
N LEU A 32 1.04 -20.70 -16.86
CA LEU A 32 -0.25 -20.10 -16.54
C LEU A 32 -0.20 -18.56 -16.52
N VAL A 33 0.96 -17.96 -16.82
CA VAL A 33 1.10 -16.51 -16.93
C VAL A 33 0.22 -15.98 -18.06
N GLY A 34 -0.52 -14.91 -17.78
CA GLY A 34 -1.53 -14.35 -18.68
C GLY A 34 -2.92 -14.98 -18.57
N GLY A 35 -3.05 -16.14 -17.92
CA GLY A 35 -4.33 -16.79 -17.62
C GLY A 35 -5.11 -16.09 -16.50
N GLU A 36 -6.34 -16.53 -16.23
CA GLU A 36 -7.24 -15.88 -15.28
C GLU A 36 -6.66 -15.77 -13.86
N ALA A 37 -6.06 -16.86 -13.35
CA ALA A 37 -5.43 -16.86 -12.03
C ALA A 37 -4.28 -15.85 -11.93
N TRP A 38 -3.48 -15.74 -13.00
CA TRP A 38 -2.39 -14.77 -13.08
C TRP A 38 -2.91 -13.34 -13.15
N GLN A 39 -3.95 -13.08 -13.94
CA GLN A 39 -4.55 -11.75 -14.05
C GLN A 39 -5.18 -11.31 -12.72
N ALA A 40 -5.82 -12.23 -11.99
CA ALA A 40 -6.38 -11.94 -10.66
C ALA A 40 -5.29 -11.60 -9.64
N ALA A 41 -4.20 -12.39 -9.59
CA ALA A 41 -3.06 -12.12 -8.72
C ALA A 41 -2.36 -10.80 -9.08
N PHE A 42 -2.17 -10.54 -10.37
CA PHE A 42 -1.60 -9.29 -10.88
C PHE A 42 -2.45 -8.07 -10.54
N ALA A 43 -3.78 -8.17 -10.68
CA ALA A 43 -4.70 -7.10 -10.30
C ALA A 43 -4.61 -6.77 -8.81
N ARG A 44 -4.52 -7.80 -7.95
CA ARG A 44 -4.34 -7.65 -6.50
C ARG A 44 -3.00 -6.96 -6.18
N GLN A 45 -1.91 -7.42 -6.79
CA GLN A 45 -0.57 -6.85 -6.59
C GLN A 45 -0.52 -5.37 -7.01
N GLN A 46 -1.10 -5.03 -8.17
CA GLN A 46 -1.19 -3.64 -8.61
C GLN A 46 -2.00 -2.77 -7.65
N GLN A 47 -3.09 -3.31 -7.11
CA GLN A 47 -3.93 -2.58 -6.15
C GLN A 47 -3.17 -2.33 -4.83
N ALA A 48 -2.51 -3.34 -4.28
CA ALA A 48 -1.67 -3.22 -3.08
C ALA A 48 -0.56 -2.18 -3.28
N PHE A 49 0.13 -2.22 -4.43
CA PHE A 49 1.17 -1.25 -4.77
C PHE A 49 0.64 0.18 -4.84
N LYS A 50 -0.53 0.39 -5.46
CA LYS A 50 -1.17 1.72 -5.54
C LYS A 50 -1.50 2.28 -4.16
N GLN A 51 -2.01 1.45 -3.25
CA GLN A 51 -2.34 1.86 -1.89
C GLN A 51 -1.08 2.20 -1.09
N TRP A 52 -0.06 1.35 -1.15
CA TRP A 52 1.24 1.62 -0.51
C TRP A 52 1.88 2.92 -1.04
N ARG A 53 1.92 3.11 -2.35
CA ARG A 53 2.43 4.34 -2.97
C ARG A 53 1.63 5.57 -2.53
N SER A 54 0.30 5.47 -2.47
CA SER A 54 -0.56 6.57 -2.02
C SER A 54 -0.30 6.94 -0.57
N TYR A 55 -0.06 5.95 0.29
CA TYR A 55 0.37 6.17 1.67
C TYR A 55 1.70 6.91 1.75
N LEU A 56 2.72 6.50 0.98
CA LEU A 56 4.01 7.19 0.93
C LEU A 56 3.86 8.64 0.46
N LEU A 57 3.08 8.88 -0.60
CA LEU A 57 2.82 10.23 -1.10
C LEU A 57 2.07 11.09 -0.08
N CYS A 58 1.11 10.51 0.65
CA CYS A 58 0.42 11.20 1.74
C CYS A 58 1.40 11.60 2.85
N LYS A 59 2.30 10.70 3.27
CA LYS A 59 3.35 11.00 4.26
C LYS A 59 4.38 12.02 3.77
N ALA A 60 4.70 12.02 2.48
CA ALA A 60 5.63 12.99 1.88
C ALA A 60 5.00 14.38 1.72
N THR A 61 3.70 14.46 1.38
CA THR A 61 2.95 15.71 1.21
C THR A 61 2.50 16.31 2.55
N HIS A 62 2.22 15.44 3.52
CA HIS A 62 1.96 15.80 4.91
C HIS A 62 3.07 15.25 5.80
N PRO A 63 4.31 15.78 5.69
CA PRO A 63 5.32 15.50 6.69
C PRO A 63 4.72 15.98 8.00
N ILE A 64 4.59 15.06 8.94
CA ILE A 64 3.99 15.26 10.26
C ILE A 64 4.28 16.68 10.73
N LEU A 65 3.23 17.46 11.00
CA LEU A 65 3.28 18.80 11.60
C LEU A 65 3.93 18.73 12.99
N GLY A 66 5.24 18.46 13.02
CA GLY A 66 6.03 18.07 14.18
C GLY A 66 7.37 18.80 14.24
N GLY A 67 7.48 19.94 13.54
CA GLY A 67 8.49 20.94 13.83
C GLY A 67 7.91 21.97 14.80
N MET A 68 8.01 21.71 16.11
CA MET A 68 7.90 22.75 17.12
C MET A 68 8.84 23.92 16.75
N ARG A 69 8.31 25.00 16.17
CA ARG A 69 8.98 26.30 16.29
C ARG A 69 8.66 26.80 17.68
N LYS A 70 9.61 26.61 18.60
CA LYS A 70 9.60 27.31 19.88
C LYS A 70 9.53 28.82 19.59
N SER A 71 8.56 29.47 20.21
CA SER A 71 8.54 30.91 20.38
C SER A 71 9.84 31.39 21.03
N ALA A 72 10.46 32.39 20.43
CA ALA A 72 11.32 33.38 21.07
C ALA A 72 11.19 34.67 20.27
#